data_AF-A0AAD8DFM9-F1
#
_entry.id   AF-A0AAD8DFM9-F1
#
_cell.length_a   1.000
_cell.length_b   1.000
_cell.length_c   1.000
_cell.angle_alpha   90.00
_cell.angle_beta   90.00
_cell.angle_gamma   90.00
#
_symmetry.space_group_name_H-M   'P 1'
#
loop_
_entity.id
_entity.type
_entity.pdbx_description
1 polymer ?
#
loop_
_entity_poly.entity_id
_entity_poly.type
_entity_poly.pdbx_seq_one_letter_code
_entity_poly.pdbx_strand_id
1 'polypeptide(L)'
;MASTDVTRQLDTNVRPLSMSGHVGFDSLPDQLVSRSTGQGFCFNILCIGETGIGKSTLMDTLFNTNFENSESTHFEPKVKLRAQTYQLQESNVQLKLTVVNTVGFGDQMNKEDSYQHVVNYIDAQFESYLQEELKIKRSLHNYHDTRIHACLYFIAPTGHSLKSLDLVTMKKLDSKVNIIPVIAKADTISKSELHKFKIKIMSELVSNGVQIYQFPIDDENVAKINTTMNSHLPFAVVGSTEEVKIGNKMVKARQYPWGVVQVENESHCDFVKLREMLICVNMEDLREQTHTRHYELYRRCKLEEMGFTDTDAENKPVSLQETYETKRQEFLFELQKREEEMRQMFVQRVKEKETELKDAERELQGKFEHLKRLHQEERMKLDEKKTMLEDEISGFSKRKIATELLQAQAFTGSMNIKKDKDRKNSGFM
;
A
#
# COMPACT_ATOMS: atom_id res chain seq x y z
N MET A 1 -50.35 -26.80 15.63
CA MET A 1 -50.82 -28.10 16.13
C MET A 1 -50.14 -29.21 15.35
N ALA A 2 -49.24 -29.93 16.01
CA ALA A 2 -48.76 -31.25 15.62
C ALA A 2 -48.24 -31.90 16.89
N SER A 3 -49.18 -32.49 17.65
CA SER A 3 -48.92 -33.19 18.89
C SER A 3 -48.57 -34.63 18.55
N THR A 4 -47.31 -35.03 18.73
CA THR A 4 -46.92 -36.43 18.79
C THR A 4 -46.37 -36.69 20.19
N ASP A 5 -47.24 -37.18 21.06
CA ASP A 5 -46.88 -37.69 22.39
C ASP A 5 -46.05 -38.95 22.24
N VAL A 6 -44.73 -38.83 22.46
CA VAL A 6 -43.83 -39.96 22.69
C VAL A 6 -43.40 -39.90 24.15
N THR A 7 -44.07 -40.68 24.98
CA THR A 7 -43.78 -40.84 26.41
C THR A 7 -42.44 -41.56 26.59
N ARG A 8 -41.34 -40.81 26.70
CA ARG A 8 -40.05 -41.33 27.17
C ARG A 8 -40.01 -41.28 28.70
N GLN A 9 -39.82 -42.43 29.34
CA GLN A 9 -39.54 -42.53 30.77
C GLN A 9 -38.25 -41.75 31.08
N LEU A 10 -38.33 -40.80 32.03
CA LEU A 10 -37.24 -39.94 32.44
C LEU A 10 -36.44 -40.60 33.57
N ASP A 11 -35.14 -40.83 33.33
CA ASP A 11 -34.17 -41.17 34.38
C ASP A 11 -34.10 -40.03 35.43
N THR A 12 -34.15 -40.42 36.70
CA THR A 12 -34.28 -39.54 37.89
C THR A 12 -32.99 -38.81 38.31
N ASN A 13 -32.17 -38.37 37.34
CA ASN A 13 -30.99 -37.53 37.60
C ASN A 13 -30.74 -36.49 36.49
N VAL A 14 -31.76 -35.71 36.13
CA VAL A 14 -31.60 -34.57 35.22
C VAL A 14 -31.93 -33.28 35.97
N ARG A 15 -30.95 -32.38 36.12
CA ARG A 15 -31.17 -31.02 36.64
C ARG A 15 -32.22 -30.34 35.74
N PRO A 16 -33.37 -29.88 36.26
CA PRO A 16 -34.28 -29.06 35.48
C PRO A 16 -33.64 -27.68 35.33
N LEU A 17 -32.99 -27.42 34.19
CA LEU A 17 -32.67 -26.07 33.78
C LEU A 17 -33.99 -25.40 33.43
N SER A 18 -34.46 -24.48 34.27
CA SER A 18 -35.57 -23.62 33.92
C SER A 18 -35.17 -22.80 32.70
N MET A 19 -35.86 -23.00 31.58
CA MET A 19 -35.67 -22.21 30.36
C MET A 19 -35.88 -20.73 30.71
N SER A 20 -34.81 -19.94 30.72
CA SER A 20 -34.88 -18.50 30.94
C SER A 20 -35.36 -17.83 29.65
N GLY A 21 -36.68 -17.81 29.46
CA GLY A 21 -37.33 -17.11 28.34
C GLY A 21 -37.97 -18.03 27.31
N HIS A 22 -38.84 -17.43 26.49
CA HIS A 22 -39.51 -18.10 25.38
C HIS A 22 -38.48 -18.44 24.28
N VAL A 23 -38.34 -19.73 23.97
CA VAL A 23 -37.45 -20.21 22.90
C VAL A 23 -38.35 -20.69 21.76
N GLY A 24 -38.38 -19.93 20.67
CA GLY A 24 -39.17 -20.19 19.47
C GLY A 24 -38.56 -19.48 18.27
N PHE A 25 -39.00 -19.82 17.05
CA PHE A 25 -38.56 -19.13 15.83
C PHE A 25 -38.86 -17.62 15.87
N ASP A 26 -39.82 -17.21 16.70
CA ASP A 26 -40.18 -15.81 16.96
C ASP A 26 -39.05 -14.99 17.60
N SER A 27 -38.05 -15.63 18.24
CA SER A 27 -36.88 -14.93 18.81
C SER A 27 -35.67 -14.87 17.87
N LEU A 28 -35.75 -15.40 16.66
CA LEU A 28 -34.70 -15.25 15.65
C LEU A 28 -34.39 -13.79 15.30
N PRO A 29 -35.38 -12.89 15.13
CA PRO A 29 -35.12 -11.47 14.91
C PRO A 29 -34.35 -10.87 16.09
N ASP A 30 -34.75 -11.15 17.32
CA ASP A 30 -34.10 -10.64 18.53
C ASP A 30 -32.66 -11.16 18.66
N GLN A 31 -32.41 -12.41 18.29
CA GLN A 31 -31.07 -13.00 18.25
C GLN A 31 -30.19 -12.34 17.17
N LEU A 32 -30.76 -12.05 16.00
CA LEU A 32 -30.04 -11.40 14.91
C LEU A 32 -29.71 -9.95 15.28
N VAL A 33 -30.65 -9.22 15.87
CA VAL A 33 -30.43 -7.86 16.39
C VAL A 33 -29.37 -7.88 17.49
N SER A 34 -29.45 -8.79 18.45
CA SER A 34 -28.48 -8.92 19.54
C SER A 34 -27.06 -9.24 19.03
N ARG A 35 -26.95 -10.17 18.08
CA ARG A 35 -25.67 -10.52 17.44
C ARG A 35 -25.09 -9.34 16.67
N SER A 36 -25.90 -8.66 15.85
CA SER A 36 -25.47 -7.49 15.07
C SER A 36 -25.07 -6.33 15.98
N THR A 37 -25.81 -6.12 17.07
CA THR A 37 -25.48 -5.10 18.08
C THR A 37 -24.15 -5.40 18.78
N GLY A 38 -23.88 -6.67 19.11
CA GLY A 38 -22.63 -7.09 19.73
C GLY A 38 -21.40 -7.05 18.80
N GLN A 39 -21.61 -7.21 17.49
CA GLN A 39 -20.54 -7.11 16.49
C GLN A 39 -20.22 -5.66 16.12
N GLY A 40 -21.21 -4.76 16.27
CA GLY A 40 -21.12 -3.36 15.89
C GLY A 40 -21.20 -3.15 14.38
N PHE A 41 -21.35 -1.88 13.98
CA PHE A 41 -21.49 -1.48 12.59
C PHE A 41 -20.23 -0.74 12.13
N CYS A 42 -19.81 -0.95 10.88
CA CYS A 42 -18.78 -0.14 10.25
C CYS A 42 -19.42 0.78 9.23
N PHE A 43 -19.07 2.08 9.26
CA PHE A 43 -19.53 3.04 8.28
C PHE A 43 -18.39 3.93 7.81
N ASN A 44 -18.15 3.98 6.50
CA ASN A 44 -17.03 4.72 5.94
C ASN A 44 -17.56 5.81 5.00
N ILE A 45 -17.25 7.07 5.31
CA ILE A 45 -17.70 8.24 4.57
C ILE A 45 -16.50 8.92 3.92
N LEU A 46 -16.59 9.16 2.62
CA LEU A 46 -15.61 9.93 1.86
C LEU A 46 -16.13 11.36 1.65
N CYS A 47 -15.31 12.36 1.99
CA CYS A 47 -15.63 13.76 1.81
C CYS A 47 -14.73 14.35 0.73
N ILE A 48 -15.33 14.72 -0.40
CA ILE A 48 -14.64 15.31 -1.56
C ILE A 48 -15.06 16.77 -1.70
N GLY A 49 -14.08 17.66 -1.86
CA GLY A 49 -14.36 19.05 -2.20
C GLY A 49 -13.14 19.94 -2.00
N GLU A 50 -13.26 21.19 -2.43
CA GLU A 50 -12.17 22.17 -2.39
C GLU A 50 -11.63 22.42 -0.98
N THR A 51 -10.37 22.85 -0.88
CA THR A 51 -9.76 23.22 0.39
C THR A 51 -10.48 24.44 0.98
N GLY A 52 -10.82 24.40 2.28
CA GLY A 52 -11.55 25.49 2.95
C GLY A 52 -13.07 25.52 2.71
N ILE A 53 -13.65 24.52 2.03
CA ILE A 53 -15.10 24.47 1.77
C ILE A 53 -15.96 24.18 3.01
N GLY A 54 -15.36 23.64 4.08
CA GLY A 54 -16.04 23.31 5.35
C GLY A 54 -16.31 21.81 5.58
N LYS A 55 -15.51 20.92 4.96
CA LYS A 55 -15.65 19.46 5.09
C LYS A 55 -15.54 18.98 6.55
N SER A 56 -14.45 19.36 7.23
CA SER A 56 -14.20 19.00 8.63
C SER A 56 -15.29 19.52 9.56
N THR A 57 -15.67 20.80 9.40
CA THR A 57 -16.73 21.41 10.20
C THR A 57 -18.08 20.71 10.02
N LEU A 58 -18.44 20.28 8.79
CA LEU A 58 -19.67 19.53 8.57
C LEU A 58 -19.64 18.18 9.28
N MET A 59 -18.51 17.47 9.24
CA MET A 59 -18.33 16.19 9.93
C MET A 59 -18.45 16.34 11.45
N ASP A 60 -17.78 17.36 12.02
CA ASP A 60 -17.88 17.66 13.45
C ASP A 60 -19.33 18.00 13.87
N THR A 61 -20.05 18.69 12.98
CA THR A 61 -21.46 19.02 13.20
C THR A 61 -22.34 17.78 13.10
N LEU A 62 -22.14 16.90 12.11
CA LEU A 62 -22.95 15.70 11.87
C LEU A 62 -22.90 14.75 13.06
N PHE A 63 -21.72 14.44 13.56
CA PHE A 63 -21.50 13.47 14.64
C PHE A 63 -21.43 14.10 16.03
N ASN A 64 -21.56 15.42 16.13
CA ASN A 64 -21.47 16.16 17.39
C ASN A 64 -20.17 15.87 18.18
N THR A 65 -19.09 15.63 17.46
CA THR A 65 -17.76 15.32 18.01
C THR A 65 -16.72 16.23 17.39
N ASN A 66 -15.75 16.69 18.17
CA ASN A 66 -14.61 17.44 17.64
C ASN A 66 -13.56 16.45 17.15
N PHE A 67 -13.51 16.22 15.84
CA PHE A 67 -12.47 15.42 15.24
C PHE A 67 -11.17 16.23 15.18
N GLU A 68 -10.06 15.70 15.69
CA GLU A 68 -8.74 16.34 15.56
C GLU A 68 -8.32 16.41 14.09
N ASN A 69 -8.68 17.52 13.45
CA ASN A 69 -8.38 17.82 12.06
C ASN A 69 -7.34 18.94 12.02
N SER A 70 -6.17 18.67 11.44
CA SER A 70 -5.19 19.73 11.16
C SER A 70 -5.65 20.49 9.92
N GLU A 71 -5.68 21.82 9.99
CA GLU A 71 -6.00 22.66 8.85
C GLU A 71 -5.06 22.35 7.68
N SER A 72 -5.66 22.17 6.50
CA SER A 72 -4.93 21.84 5.29
C SER A 72 -4.41 23.11 4.63
N THR A 73 -3.16 23.10 4.16
CA THR A 73 -2.61 24.21 3.39
C THR A 73 -3.07 24.14 1.92
N HIS A 74 -3.21 25.29 1.27
CA HIS A 74 -3.54 25.40 -0.15
C HIS A 74 -2.36 25.06 -1.09
N PHE A 75 -1.16 24.83 -0.55
CA PHE A 75 0.07 24.64 -1.33
C PHE A 75 0.49 23.18 -1.44
N GLU A 76 -0.43 22.24 -1.20
CA GLU A 76 -0.12 20.82 -1.34
C GLU A 76 0.07 20.45 -2.82
N PRO A 77 1.24 19.88 -3.20
CA PRO A 77 1.56 19.59 -4.59
C PRO A 77 0.73 18.43 -5.18
N LYS A 78 0.12 17.58 -4.33
CA LYS A 78 -0.69 16.44 -4.74
C LYS A 78 -1.91 16.29 -3.84
N VAL A 79 -3.00 15.76 -4.43
CA VAL A 79 -4.19 15.36 -3.67
C VAL A 79 -3.83 14.18 -2.78
N LYS A 80 -4.08 14.31 -1.47
CA LYS A 80 -3.88 13.24 -0.49
C LYS A 80 -5.21 12.93 0.18
N LEU A 81 -5.42 11.66 0.52
CA LEU A 81 -6.57 11.23 1.31
C LEU A 81 -6.12 10.93 2.73
N ARG A 82 -6.79 11.52 3.71
CA ARG A 82 -6.57 11.27 5.14
C ARG A 82 -7.78 10.53 5.69
N ALA A 83 -7.59 9.26 6.04
CA ALA A 83 -8.58 8.45 6.73
C ALA A 83 -8.39 8.56 8.24
N GLN A 84 -9.48 8.81 8.96
CA GLN A 84 -9.51 8.79 10.42
C GLN A 84 -10.67 7.91 10.87
N THR A 85 -10.36 6.95 11.75
CA THR A 85 -11.33 6.01 12.28
C THR A 85 -11.68 6.38 13.72
N TYR A 86 -12.96 6.47 14.00
CA TYR A 86 -13.56 6.81 15.27
C TYR A 86 -14.47 5.67 15.72
N GLN A 87 -14.47 5.39 17.01
CA GLN A 87 -15.43 4.47 17.62
C GLN A 87 -16.47 5.31 18.35
N LEU A 88 -17.66 5.37 17.79
CA LEU A 88 -18.81 6.05 18.36
C LEU A 88 -19.70 4.99 19.01
N GLN A 89 -20.29 5.33 20.15
CA GLN A 89 -21.27 4.48 20.80
C GLN A 89 -22.53 5.30 21.06
N GLU A 90 -23.64 4.87 20.45
CA GLU A 90 -24.96 5.42 20.73
C GLU A 90 -25.81 4.35 21.42
N SER A 91 -26.18 4.63 22.67
CA SER A 91 -26.86 3.67 23.55
C SER A 91 -26.08 2.35 23.67
N ASN A 92 -26.60 1.26 23.08
CA ASN A 92 -26.00 -0.07 23.11
C ASN A 92 -25.34 -0.46 21.77
N VAL A 93 -25.36 0.42 20.78
CA VAL A 93 -24.85 0.16 19.43
C VAL A 93 -23.48 0.80 19.28
N GLN A 94 -22.48 -0.01 18.92
CA GLN A 94 -21.15 0.47 18.57
C GLN A 94 -21.04 0.71 17.07
N LEU A 95 -20.64 1.91 16.68
CA LEU A 95 -20.39 2.32 15.30
C LEU A 95 -18.91 2.66 15.13
N LYS A 96 -18.21 1.89 14.32
CA LYS A 96 -16.87 2.20 13.84
C LYS A 96 -16.97 3.05 12.59
N LEU A 97 -16.89 4.37 12.76
CA LEU A 97 -16.97 5.36 11.71
C LEU A 97 -15.57 5.66 11.15
N THR A 98 -15.33 5.49 9.85
CA THR A 98 -14.13 6.02 9.19
C THR A 98 -14.49 7.21 8.33
N VAL A 99 -13.93 8.37 8.62
CA VAL A 99 -14.08 9.57 7.80
C VAL A 99 -12.81 9.74 6.98
N VAL A 100 -12.98 9.75 5.66
CA VAL A 100 -11.89 9.97 4.69
C VAL A 100 -12.03 11.36 4.10
N ASN A 101 -11.07 12.23 4.38
CA ASN A 101 -11.04 13.59 3.89
C ASN A 101 -10.04 13.75 2.75
N THR A 102 -10.45 14.39 1.65
CA THR A 102 -9.53 14.80 0.59
C THR A 102 -8.84 16.12 0.95
N VAL A 103 -7.52 16.14 0.91
CA VAL A 103 -6.66 17.30 1.12
C VAL A 103 -6.11 17.77 -0.21
N GLY A 104 -6.17 19.07 -0.49
CA GLY A 104 -5.62 19.66 -1.71
C GLY A 104 -6.47 19.44 -2.97
N PHE A 105 -7.72 18.99 -2.85
CA PHE A 105 -8.57 18.76 -4.03
C PHE A 105 -8.93 20.09 -4.70
N GLY A 106 -8.60 20.24 -5.99
CA GLY A 106 -8.90 21.44 -6.77
C GLY A 106 -7.90 22.59 -6.65
N ASP A 107 -6.87 22.46 -5.80
CA ASP A 107 -5.82 23.47 -5.59
C ASP A 107 -4.72 23.42 -6.68
N GLN A 108 -4.55 22.27 -7.37
CA GLN A 108 -3.52 22.12 -8.39
C GLN A 108 -3.86 22.89 -9.68
N MET A 109 -2.82 23.36 -10.37
CA MET A 109 -2.96 23.96 -11.70
C MET A 109 -3.40 22.93 -12.75
N ASN A 110 -2.85 21.72 -12.71
CA ASN A 110 -3.33 20.60 -13.52
C ASN A 110 -4.38 19.81 -12.71
N LYS A 111 -5.62 19.82 -13.19
CA LYS A 111 -6.79 19.27 -12.51
C LYS A 111 -7.26 17.94 -13.11
N GLU A 112 -6.62 17.47 -14.18
CA GLU A 112 -7.03 16.25 -14.89
C GLU A 112 -6.75 14.99 -14.06
N ASP A 113 -5.67 14.96 -13.29
CA ASP A 113 -5.28 13.78 -12.49
C ASP A 113 -5.80 13.81 -11.04
N SER A 114 -6.55 14.84 -10.66
CA SER A 114 -7.04 15.02 -9.28
C SER A 114 -7.99 13.89 -8.85
N TYR A 115 -8.87 13.43 -9.75
CA TYR A 115 -9.80 12.34 -9.45
C TYR A 115 -9.10 10.99 -9.36
N GLN A 116 -7.96 10.81 -10.03
CA GLN A 116 -7.27 9.51 -10.07
C GLN A 116 -6.79 9.09 -8.68
N HIS A 117 -6.33 10.04 -7.86
CA HIS A 117 -5.92 9.75 -6.48
C HIS A 117 -7.09 9.24 -5.62
N VAL A 118 -8.28 9.83 -5.81
CA VAL A 118 -9.49 9.41 -5.10
C VAL A 118 -9.96 8.03 -5.59
N VAL A 119 -9.99 7.83 -6.90
CA VAL A 119 -10.37 6.56 -7.51
C VAL A 119 -9.43 5.43 -7.09
N ASN A 120 -8.12 5.66 -7.12
CA ASN A 120 -7.11 4.68 -6.70
C ASN A 120 -7.29 4.29 -5.22
N TYR A 121 -7.68 5.24 -4.36
CA TYR A 121 -7.94 4.94 -2.96
C TYR A 121 -9.16 4.04 -2.79
N ILE A 122 -10.26 4.33 -3.51
CA ILE A 122 -11.48 3.51 -3.49
C ILE A 122 -11.18 2.10 -4.02
N ASP A 123 -10.49 2.00 -5.15
CA ASP A 123 -10.09 0.71 -5.74
C ASP A 123 -9.18 -0.08 -4.79
N ALA A 124 -8.26 0.57 -4.09
CA ALA A 124 -7.43 -0.09 -3.08
C ALA A 124 -8.25 -0.67 -1.92
N GLN A 125 -9.35 -0.02 -1.51
CA GLN A 125 -10.24 -0.59 -0.49
C GLN A 125 -11.01 -1.79 -1.04
N PHE A 126 -11.50 -1.71 -2.28
CA PHE A 126 -12.15 -2.85 -2.93
C PHE A 126 -11.19 -4.03 -3.13
N GLU A 127 -9.95 -3.76 -3.54
CA GLU A 127 -8.90 -4.76 -3.67
C GLU A 127 -8.60 -5.43 -2.32
N SER A 128 -8.44 -4.65 -1.25
CA SER A 128 -8.20 -5.20 0.09
C SER A 128 -9.32 -6.15 0.54
N TYR A 129 -10.57 -5.79 0.26
CA TYR A 129 -11.72 -6.63 0.56
C TYR A 129 -11.76 -7.89 -0.33
N LEU A 130 -11.50 -7.74 -1.64
CA LEU A 130 -11.43 -8.86 -2.58
C LEU A 130 -10.35 -9.85 -2.15
N GLN A 131 -9.15 -9.39 -1.82
CA GLN A 131 -8.05 -10.24 -1.36
C GLN A 131 -8.41 -11.04 -0.11
N GLU A 132 -9.24 -10.50 0.79
CA GLU A 132 -9.76 -11.26 1.93
C GLU A 132 -10.79 -12.32 1.50
N GLU A 133 -11.65 -11.99 0.53
CA GLU A 133 -12.63 -12.92 -0.04
C GLU A 133 -11.96 -14.11 -0.75
N LEU A 134 -10.86 -13.87 -1.46
CA LEU A 134 -10.09 -14.89 -2.18
C LEU A 134 -9.28 -15.82 -1.24
N LYS A 135 -9.17 -15.53 0.06
CA LYS A 135 -8.44 -16.39 1.01
C LYS A 135 -9.19 -17.69 1.28
N ILE A 136 -8.47 -18.82 1.28
CA ILE A 136 -9.00 -20.16 1.57
C ILE A 136 -9.63 -20.23 2.98
N LYS A 137 -8.97 -19.64 3.99
CA LYS A 137 -9.52 -19.49 5.34
C LYS A 137 -10.07 -18.09 5.53
N ARG A 138 -11.26 -17.85 5.00
CA ARG A 138 -11.95 -16.55 5.08
C ARG A 138 -12.52 -16.29 6.47
N SER A 139 -12.24 -15.12 7.04
CA SER A 139 -12.88 -14.63 8.27
C SER A 139 -13.68 -13.35 8.01
N LEU A 140 -14.62 -13.40 7.06
CA LEU A 140 -15.43 -12.25 6.64
C LEU A 140 -16.20 -11.58 7.79
N HIS A 141 -16.61 -12.35 8.80
CA HIS A 141 -17.33 -11.84 9.97
C HIS A 141 -16.44 -10.99 10.90
N ASN A 142 -15.14 -11.26 10.95
CA ASN A 142 -14.20 -10.49 11.78
C ASN A 142 -13.39 -9.49 10.96
N TYR A 143 -13.59 -9.45 9.65
CA TYR A 143 -12.87 -8.54 8.77
C TYR A 143 -13.39 -7.12 8.93
N HIS A 144 -12.48 -6.16 9.03
CA HIS A 144 -12.85 -4.76 9.10
C HIS A 144 -13.12 -4.25 7.68
N ASP A 145 -14.39 -3.96 7.38
CA ASP A 145 -14.77 -3.37 6.10
C ASP A 145 -14.27 -1.91 6.01
N THR A 146 -13.36 -1.65 5.07
CA THR A 146 -12.81 -0.32 4.77
C THR A 146 -13.39 0.30 3.49
N ARG A 147 -14.33 -0.37 2.82
CA ARG A 147 -14.95 0.13 1.58
C ARG A 147 -15.75 1.39 1.87
N ILE A 148 -15.72 2.34 0.94
CA ILE A 148 -16.45 3.61 1.10
C ILE A 148 -17.93 3.37 0.82
N HIS A 149 -18.78 3.63 1.82
CA HIS A 149 -20.23 3.42 1.70
C HIS A 149 -20.96 4.64 1.14
N ALA A 150 -20.47 5.84 1.48
CA ALA A 150 -21.07 7.10 1.06
C ALA A 150 -19.99 8.12 0.69
N CYS A 151 -20.22 8.84 -0.40
CA CYS A 151 -19.34 9.92 -0.85
C CYS A 151 -20.10 11.26 -0.80
N LEU A 152 -19.78 12.10 0.18
CA LEU A 152 -20.29 13.47 0.22
C LEU A 152 -19.46 14.35 -0.71
N TYR A 153 -20.09 14.82 -1.77
CA TYR A 153 -19.48 15.71 -2.73
C TYR A 153 -19.86 17.16 -2.44
N PHE A 154 -18.91 17.95 -1.96
CA PHE A 154 -19.10 19.35 -1.60
C PHE A 154 -18.97 20.25 -2.83
N ILE A 155 -20.10 20.82 -3.25
CA ILE A 155 -20.19 21.79 -4.34
C ILE A 155 -20.02 23.19 -3.75
N ALA A 156 -19.15 23.98 -4.38
CA ALA A 156 -18.94 25.36 -4.00
C ALA A 156 -20.18 26.23 -4.28
N PRO A 157 -20.57 27.14 -3.37
CA PRO A 157 -21.76 27.98 -3.52
C PRO A 157 -21.50 29.15 -4.49
N THR A 158 -21.26 28.87 -5.76
CA THR A 158 -20.99 29.91 -6.79
C THR A 158 -22.27 30.58 -7.30
N GLY A 159 -23.44 29.94 -7.17
CA GLY A 159 -24.72 30.45 -7.67
C GLY A 159 -24.92 30.32 -9.19
N HIS A 160 -23.94 29.75 -9.91
CA HIS A 160 -23.98 29.60 -11.37
C HIS A 160 -24.28 28.16 -11.79
N SER A 161 -23.28 27.47 -12.34
CA SER A 161 -23.30 26.09 -12.82
C SER A 161 -22.29 25.25 -12.03
N LEU A 162 -22.31 23.94 -12.25
CA LEU A 162 -21.30 23.03 -11.71
C LEU A 162 -19.93 23.34 -12.36
N LYS A 163 -18.84 23.17 -11.60
CA LYS A 163 -17.49 23.32 -12.18
C LYS A 163 -17.19 22.13 -13.09
N SER A 164 -16.42 22.34 -14.15
CA SER A 164 -16.01 21.26 -15.06
C SER A 164 -15.24 20.15 -14.32
N LEU A 165 -14.43 20.52 -13.31
CA LEU A 165 -13.74 19.56 -12.43
C LEU A 165 -14.73 18.65 -11.69
N ASP A 166 -15.82 19.24 -11.17
CA ASP A 166 -16.83 18.49 -10.42
C ASP A 166 -17.53 17.49 -11.33
N LEU A 167 -17.84 17.91 -12.56
CA LEU A 167 -18.51 17.07 -13.53
C LEU A 167 -17.67 15.85 -13.92
N VAL A 168 -16.40 16.07 -14.24
CA VAL A 168 -15.46 15.00 -14.62
C VAL A 168 -15.25 14.05 -13.44
N THR A 169 -15.08 14.59 -12.23
CA THR A 169 -14.84 13.78 -11.02
C THR A 169 -16.06 12.92 -10.68
N MET A 170 -17.25 13.50 -10.64
CA MET A 170 -18.48 12.76 -10.36
C MET A 170 -18.73 11.68 -11.41
N LYS A 171 -18.48 11.96 -12.69
CA LYS A 171 -18.66 10.99 -13.77
C LYS A 171 -17.70 9.79 -13.69
N LYS A 172 -16.57 9.93 -13.02
CA LYS A 172 -15.63 8.82 -12.78
C LYS A 172 -15.94 8.06 -11.48
N LEU A 173 -16.61 8.70 -10.54
CA LEU A 173 -16.94 8.14 -9.23
C LEU A 173 -18.32 7.47 -9.18
N ASP A 174 -19.24 7.82 -10.09
CA ASP A 174 -20.63 7.34 -10.10
C ASP A 174 -20.77 5.81 -10.16
N SER A 175 -19.86 5.14 -10.86
CA SER A 175 -19.81 3.68 -10.94
C SER A 175 -19.19 2.99 -9.71
N LYS A 176 -18.49 3.74 -8.84
CA LYS A 176 -17.68 3.18 -7.75
C LYS A 176 -18.21 3.47 -6.34
N VAL A 177 -18.95 4.56 -6.16
CA VAL A 177 -19.42 4.99 -4.83
C VAL A 177 -20.75 5.69 -4.93
N ASN A 178 -21.53 5.61 -3.85
CA ASN A 178 -22.78 6.34 -3.68
C ASN A 178 -22.51 7.84 -3.50
N ILE A 179 -22.66 8.62 -4.57
CA ILE A 179 -22.43 10.07 -4.56
C ILE A 179 -23.64 10.81 -4.02
N ILE A 180 -23.43 11.61 -2.97
CA ILE A 180 -24.43 12.51 -2.40
C ILE A 180 -23.94 13.95 -2.61
N PRO A 181 -24.54 14.71 -3.55
CA PRO A 181 -24.15 16.08 -3.81
C PRO A 181 -24.67 17.01 -2.71
N VAL A 182 -23.77 17.82 -2.15
CA VAL A 182 -24.04 18.73 -1.03
C VAL A 182 -23.52 20.12 -1.39
N ILE A 183 -24.39 21.12 -1.35
CA ILE A 183 -23.99 22.54 -1.49
C ILE A 183 -23.46 23.01 -0.14
N ALA A 184 -22.18 23.34 -0.11
CA ALA A 184 -21.50 23.80 1.08
C ALA A 184 -21.72 25.30 1.32
N LYS A 185 -21.58 25.74 2.58
CA LYS A 185 -21.74 27.15 2.99
C LYS A 185 -22.99 27.78 2.39
N ALA A 186 -24.12 27.08 2.50
CA ALA A 186 -25.39 27.52 1.91
C ALA A 186 -25.89 28.86 2.46
N ASP A 187 -25.35 29.30 3.60
CA ASP A 187 -25.58 30.61 4.20
C ASP A 187 -25.04 31.79 3.38
N THR A 188 -24.24 31.55 2.33
CA THR A 188 -23.77 32.60 1.41
C THR A 188 -24.73 32.88 0.24
N ILE A 189 -25.75 32.04 0.03
CA ILE A 189 -26.68 32.14 -1.10
C ILE A 189 -28.08 32.50 -0.58
N SER A 190 -28.78 33.40 -1.27
CA SER A 190 -30.18 33.69 -0.94
C SER A 190 -31.12 32.52 -1.29
N LYS A 191 -32.25 32.40 -0.61
CA LYS A 191 -33.20 31.28 -0.84
C LYS A 191 -33.69 31.18 -2.30
N SER A 192 -33.88 32.31 -2.97
CA SER A 192 -34.35 32.35 -4.37
C SER A 192 -33.24 31.92 -5.35
N GLU A 193 -32.00 32.31 -5.10
CA GLU A 193 -30.83 31.87 -5.87
C GLU A 193 -30.53 30.39 -5.63
N LEU A 194 -30.64 29.93 -4.39
CA LEU A 194 -30.44 28.52 -4.02
C LEU A 194 -31.40 27.61 -4.79
N HIS A 195 -32.67 27.97 -4.88
CA HIS A 195 -33.66 27.21 -5.66
C HIS A 195 -33.27 27.12 -7.15
N LYS A 196 -32.87 28.24 -7.76
CA LYS A 196 -32.39 28.25 -9.15
C LYS A 196 -31.10 27.42 -9.32
N PHE A 197 -30.21 27.48 -8.34
CA PHE A 197 -28.93 26.76 -8.35
C PHE A 197 -29.12 25.25 -8.23
N LYS A 198 -30.02 24.78 -7.34
CA LYS A 198 -30.38 23.36 -7.22
C LYS A 198 -30.91 22.80 -8.54
N ILE A 199 -31.83 23.52 -9.20
CA ILE A 199 -32.39 23.09 -10.49
C ILE A 199 -31.29 23.00 -11.57
N LYS A 200 -30.38 23.98 -11.64
CA LYS A 200 -29.28 23.96 -12.60
C LYS A 200 -28.33 22.79 -12.37
N ILE A 201 -27.92 22.54 -11.12
CA ILE A 201 -27.06 21.40 -10.77
C ILE A 201 -27.72 20.08 -11.20
N MET A 202 -28.99 19.88 -10.83
CA MET A 202 -29.71 18.66 -11.19
C MET A 202 -29.84 18.49 -12.70
N SER A 203 -30.16 19.57 -13.43
CA SER A 203 -30.22 19.55 -14.90
C SER A 203 -28.88 19.18 -15.54
N GLU A 204 -27.76 19.69 -15.01
CA GLU A 204 -26.42 19.39 -15.52
C GLU A 204 -26.00 17.94 -15.22
N LEU A 205 -26.32 17.42 -14.03
CA LEU A 205 -26.05 16.02 -13.67
C LEU A 205 -26.79 15.05 -14.59
N VAL A 206 -28.08 15.32 -14.85
CA VAL A 206 -28.91 14.50 -15.75
C VAL A 206 -28.42 14.60 -17.20
N SER A 207 -28.09 15.80 -17.68
CA SER A 207 -27.62 16.01 -19.05
C SER A 207 -26.31 15.29 -19.37
N ASN A 208 -25.44 15.12 -18.36
CA ASN A 208 -24.17 14.39 -18.49
C ASN A 208 -24.27 12.91 -18.07
N GLY A 209 -25.46 12.46 -17.65
CA GLY A 209 -25.73 11.10 -17.22
C GLY A 209 -24.90 10.66 -16.02
N VAL A 210 -24.67 11.57 -15.06
CA VAL A 210 -23.99 11.24 -13.80
C VAL A 210 -24.99 10.56 -12.87
N GLN A 211 -24.68 9.34 -12.42
CA GLN A 211 -25.53 8.61 -11.49
C GLN A 211 -25.23 9.04 -10.06
N ILE A 212 -26.14 9.81 -9.47
CA ILE A 212 -26.11 10.12 -8.04
C ILE A 212 -26.91 9.06 -7.26
N TYR A 213 -26.62 8.93 -5.97
CA TYR A 213 -27.39 8.06 -5.10
C TYR A 213 -28.82 8.58 -4.98
N GLN A 214 -29.78 7.69 -5.22
CA GLN A 214 -31.21 7.94 -5.09
C GLN A 214 -31.78 6.95 -4.08
N PHE A 215 -32.65 7.44 -3.20
CA PHE A 215 -33.25 6.56 -2.20
C PHE A 215 -34.15 5.51 -2.86
N PRO A 216 -34.07 4.24 -2.43
CA PRO A 216 -35.03 3.24 -2.87
C PRO A 216 -36.44 3.64 -2.45
N ILE A 217 -37.40 3.47 -3.36
CA ILE A 217 -38.84 3.76 -3.13
C ILE A 217 -39.61 2.43 -2.99
N ASP A 218 -38.90 1.31 -2.93
CA ASP A 218 -39.48 -0.03 -3.03
C ASP A 218 -40.29 -0.44 -1.79
N ASP A 219 -39.95 0.12 -0.62
CA ASP A 219 -40.70 -0.11 0.61
C ASP A 219 -41.75 0.99 0.82
N GLU A 220 -43.03 0.60 0.79
CA GLU A 220 -44.19 1.49 0.93
C GLU A 220 -44.17 2.32 2.22
N ASN A 221 -43.53 1.83 3.29
CA ASN A 221 -43.47 2.52 4.57
C ASN A 221 -42.53 3.73 4.55
N VAL A 222 -41.41 3.62 3.82
CA VAL A 222 -40.38 4.67 3.72
C VAL A 222 -40.43 5.45 2.40
N ALA A 223 -41.20 4.97 1.41
CA ALA A 223 -41.34 5.59 0.10
C ALA A 223 -41.70 7.09 0.14
N LYS A 224 -42.61 7.49 1.04
CA LYS A 224 -43.02 8.90 1.19
C LYS A 224 -41.89 9.80 1.70
N ILE A 225 -41.12 9.31 2.67
CA ILE A 225 -39.97 10.02 3.25
C ILE A 225 -38.86 10.10 2.20
N ASN A 226 -38.54 8.98 1.56
CA ASN A 226 -37.50 8.86 0.55
C ASN A 226 -37.76 9.72 -0.69
N THR A 227 -39.02 9.81 -1.14
CA THR A 227 -39.41 10.72 -2.23
C THR A 227 -39.18 12.18 -1.84
N THR A 228 -39.52 12.54 -0.60
CA THR A 228 -39.30 13.89 -0.08
C THR A 228 -37.81 14.20 0.01
N MET A 229 -36.99 13.26 0.49
CA MET A 229 -35.53 13.43 0.57
C MET A 229 -34.88 13.56 -0.81
N ASN A 230 -35.31 12.76 -1.79
CA ASN A 230 -34.86 12.86 -3.18
C ASN A 230 -35.15 14.25 -3.79
N SER A 231 -36.30 14.86 -3.47
CA SER A 231 -36.64 16.21 -3.96
C SER A 231 -35.76 17.33 -3.39
N HIS A 232 -35.07 17.10 -2.27
CA HIS A 232 -34.20 18.08 -1.63
C HIS A 232 -32.76 18.05 -2.14
N LEU A 233 -32.39 17.04 -2.93
CA LEU A 233 -31.08 16.94 -3.55
C LEU A 233 -30.86 18.04 -4.60
N PRO A 234 -29.68 18.67 -4.64
CA PRO A 234 -28.57 18.56 -3.68
C PRO A 234 -28.87 19.28 -2.35
N PHE A 235 -28.41 18.70 -1.23
CA PHE A 235 -28.66 19.26 0.12
C PHE A 235 -27.88 20.56 0.34
N ALA A 236 -28.55 21.60 0.83
CA ALA A 236 -27.92 22.88 1.13
C ALA A 236 -27.56 22.95 2.62
N VAL A 237 -26.27 22.83 2.96
CA VAL A 237 -25.84 22.65 4.34
C VAL A 237 -24.99 23.80 4.86
N VAL A 238 -25.07 23.97 6.17
CA VAL A 238 -24.26 24.90 6.96
C VAL A 238 -23.71 24.10 8.14
N GLY A 239 -22.39 24.14 8.36
CA GLY A 239 -21.76 23.52 9.52
C GLY A 239 -21.31 24.58 10.52
N SER A 240 -21.41 24.29 11.81
CA SER A 240 -20.86 25.14 12.87
C SER A 240 -20.50 24.29 14.10
N THR A 241 -19.34 24.55 14.68
CA THR A 241 -18.92 24.01 15.98
C THR A 241 -19.26 24.96 17.14
N GLU A 242 -19.61 26.21 16.84
CA GLU A 242 -19.94 27.21 17.83
C GLU A 242 -21.39 27.09 18.29
N GLU A 243 -21.59 27.10 19.61
CA GLU A 243 -22.92 27.11 20.21
C GLU A 243 -23.29 28.53 20.64
N VAL A 244 -24.44 28.99 20.18
CA VAL A 244 -24.99 30.30 20.54
C VAL A 244 -26.27 30.11 21.35
N LYS A 245 -26.41 30.88 22.42
CA LYS A 245 -27.62 30.87 23.24
C LYS A 245 -28.72 31.67 22.54
N ILE A 246 -29.77 30.98 22.08
CA ILE A 246 -30.95 31.60 21.49
C ILE A 246 -32.15 31.31 22.41
N GLY A 247 -32.58 32.33 23.15
CA GLY A 247 -33.55 32.17 24.23
C GLY A 247 -33.01 31.30 25.37
N ASN A 248 -33.67 30.17 25.64
CA ASN A 248 -33.30 29.22 26.70
C ASN A 248 -32.55 27.98 26.22
N LYS A 249 -32.23 27.87 24.92
CA LYS A 249 -31.53 26.70 24.36
C LYS A 249 -30.17 27.11 23.80
N MET A 250 -29.16 26.27 24.05
CA MET A 250 -27.88 26.32 23.35
C MET A 250 -28.06 25.57 22.03
N VAL A 251 -27.78 26.24 20.92
CA VAL A 251 -27.92 25.65 19.59
C VAL A 251 -26.67 25.95 18.77
N LYS A 252 -26.25 24.99 17.95
CA LYS A 252 -25.15 25.20 17.00
C LYS A 252 -25.58 26.20 15.94
N ALA A 253 -24.83 27.30 15.84
CA ALA A 253 -25.18 28.38 14.95
C ALA A 253 -23.94 29.12 14.45
N ARG A 254 -24.08 29.84 13.33
CA ARG A 254 -23.09 30.81 12.86
C ARG A 254 -23.59 32.22 13.14
N GLN A 255 -22.80 32.98 13.89
CA GLN A 255 -23.14 34.37 14.23
C GLN A 255 -22.54 35.33 13.22
N TYR A 256 -23.39 36.14 12.61
CA TYR A 256 -23.02 37.25 11.73
C TYR A 256 -23.47 38.58 12.32
N PRO A 257 -22.88 39.72 11.90
CA PRO A 257 -23.32 41.05 12.36
C PRO A 257 -24.81 41.33 12.08
N TRP A 258 -25.38 40.73 11.04
CA TRP A 258 -26.78 40.91 10.63
C TRP A 258 -27.75 39.84 11.15
N GLY A 259 -27.27 38.78 11.82
CA GLY A 259 -28.15 37.72 12.32
C GLY A 259 -27.44 36.43 12.65
N VAL A 260 -28.21 35.44 13.13
CA VAL A 260 -27.69 34.14 13.57
C VAL A 260 -28.31 33.03 12.72
N VAL A 261 -27.46 32.25 12.05
CA VAL A 261 -27.87 31.10 11.24
C VAL A 261 -27.80 29.85 12.08
N GLN A 262 -28.95 29.39 12.56
CA GLN A 262 -29.10 28.10 13.24
C GLN A 262 -28.89 26.92 12.27
N VAL A 263 -28.05 25.96 12.66
CA VAL A 263 -27.73 24.79 11.82
C VAL A 263 -28.82 23.72 11.87
N GLU A 264 -29.48 23.54 13.01
CA GLU A 264 -30.54 22.53 13.16
C GLU A 264 -31.93 23.04 12.76
N ASN A 265 -32.01 24.21 12.13
CA ASN A 265 -33.27 24.81 11.70
C ASN A 265 -33.51 24.57 10.21
N GLU A 266 -34.53 23.77 9.89
CA GLU A 266 -34.91 23.43 8.51
C GLU A 266 -35.27 24.63 7.62
N SER A 267 -35.68 25.74 8.24
CA SER A 267 -35.98 26.96 7.48
C SER A 267 -34.72 27.70 7.02
N HIS A 268 -33.56 27.38 7.62
CA HIS A 268 -32.27 27.98 7.31
C HIS A 268 -31.40 27.09 6.41
N CYS A 269 -31.36 25.79 6.68
CA CYS A 269 -30.59 24.83 5.89
C CYS A 269 -31.18 23.42 5.94
N ASP A 270 -30.79 22.58 4.98
CA ASP A 270 -31.21 21.19 4.87
C ASP A 270 -30.32 20.23 5.69
N PHE A 271 -29.61 20.74 6.71
CA PHE A 271 -28.67 19.92 7.50
C PHE A 271 -29.37 18.78 8.24
N VAL A 272 -30.55 19.03 8.83
CA VAL A 272 -31.35 18.01 9.52
C VAL A 272 -31.69 16.85 8.57
N LYS A 273 -32.11 17.18 7.35
CA LYS A 273 -32.42 16.20 6.30
C LYS A 273 -31.20 15.38 5.90
N LEU A 274 -30.02 16.01 5.77
CA LEU A 274 -28.78 15.27 5.50
C LEU A 274 -28.41 14.33 6.66
N ARG A 275 -28.58 14.77 7.92
CA ARG A 275 -28.30 13.94 9.10
C ARG A 275 -29.23 12.73 9.16
N GLU A 276 -30.54 12.94 9.00
CA GLU A 276 -31.53 11.86 8.95
C GLU A 276 -31.24 10.86 7.82
N MET A 277 -30.85 11.39 6.66
CA MET A 277 -30.50 10.63 5.47
C MET A 277 -29.32 9.68 5.69
N LEU A 278 -28.22 10.18 6.29
CA LEU A 278 -26.99 9.41 6.47
C LEU A 278 -27.04 8.46 7.67
N ILE A 279 -27.64 8.90 8.78
CA ILE A 279 -27.49 8.21 10.08
C ILE A 279 -28.74 7.42 10.44
N CYS A 280 -29.94 7.98 10.24
CA CYS A 280 -31.15 7.42 10.84
C CYS A 280 -31.83 6.35 9.99
N VAL A 281 -31.77 6.46 8.65
CA VAL A 281 -32.61 5.62 7.76
C VAL A 281 -31.80 4.73 6.82
N ASN A 282 -30.73 5.25 6.20
CA ASN A 282 -30.16 4.63 5.00
C ASN A 282 -28.74 4.10 5.15
N MET A 283 -28.19 4.03 6.37
CA MET A 283 -26.82 3.54 6.56
C MET A 283 -26.64 2.10 6.04
N GLU A 284 -27.64 1.25 6.29
CA GLU A 284 -27.64 -0.14 5.83
C GLU A 284 -27.80 -0.23 4.31
N ASP A 285 -28.73 0.54 3.72
CA ASP A 285 -28.94 0.57 2.27
C ASP A 285 -27.70 1.08 1.52
N LEU A 286 -27.03 2.12 2.01
CA LEU A 286 -25.77 2.61 1.44
C LEU A 286 -24.69 1.53 1.46
N ARG A 287 -24.62 0.74 2.54
CA ARG A 287 -23.68 -0.38 2.66
C ARG A 287 -24.05 -1.51 1.70
N GLU A 288 -25.33 -1.85 1.61
CA GLU A 288 -25.85 -2.90 0.73
C GLU A 288 -25.62 -2.54 -0.75
N GLN A 289 -25.94 -1.31 -1.18
CA GLN A 289 -25.66 -0.84 -2.54
C GLN A 289 -24.16 -0.83 -2.85
N THR A 290 -23.32 -0.45 -1.87
CA THR A 290 -21.87 -0.53 -2.03
C THR A 290 -21.42 -1.95 -2.28
N HIS A 291 -21.98 -2.92 -1.56
CA HIS A 291 -21.62 -4.33 -1.72
C HIS A 291 -22.16 -4.93 -3.02
N THR A 292 -23.46 -4.82 -3.26
CA THR A 292 -24.18 -5.50 -4.35
C THR A 292 -23.95 -4.90 -5.72
N ARG A 293 -23.68 -3.60 -5.81
CA ARG A 293 -23.50 -2.88 -7.07
C ARG A 293 -22.06 -2.48 -7.32
N HIS A 294 -21.50 -1.65 -6.44
CA HIS A 294 -20.18 -1.04 -6.69
C HIS A 294 -19.04 -2.05 -6.55
N TYR A 295 -19.03 -2.79 -5.44
CA TYR A 295 -18.03 -3.82 -5.20
C TYR A 295 -18.17 -4.98 -6.18
N GLU A 296 -19.38 -5.48 -6.46
CA GLU A 296 -19.57 -6.55 -7.47
C GLU A 296 -19.12 -6.13 -8.87
N LEU A 297 -19.36 -4.88 -9.28
CA LEU A 297 -18.86 -4.38 -10.56
C LEU A 297 -17.33 -4.37 -10.60
N TYR A 298 -16.66 -3.91 -9.53
CA TYR A 298 -15.21 -3.98 -9.41
C TYR A 298 -14.69 -5.42 -9.40
N ARG A 299 -15.33 -6.29 -8.60
CA ARG A 299 -15.01 -7.72 -8.46
C ARG A 299 -15.10 -8.43 -9.79
N ARG A 300 -16.17 -8.24 -10.56
CA ARG A 300 -16.33 -8.82 -11.90
C ARG A 300 -15.18 -8.41 -12.81
N CYS A 301 -14.91 -7.11 -12.94
CA CYS A 301 -13.82 -6.63 -13.78
C CYS A 301 -12.45 -7.17 -13.34
N LYS A 302 -12.19 -7.24 -12.02
CA LYS A 302 -10.93 -7.77 -11.50
C LYS A 302 -10.78 -9.27 -11.70
N LEU A 303 -11.84 -10.05 -11.53
CA LEU A 303 -11.84 -11.48 -11.78
C LEU A 303 -11.60 -11.77 -13.27
N GLU A 304 -12.25 -11.03 -14.16
CA GLU A 304 -12.00 -11.09 -15.60
C GLU A 304 -10.54 -10.75 -15.95
N GLU A 305 -9.98 -9.66 -15.39
CA GLU A 305 -8.56 -9.31 -15.54
C GLU A 305 -7.62 -10.39 -15.00
N MET A 306 -7.99 -11.01 -13.89
CA MET A 306 -7.29 -12.16 -13.32
C MET A 306 -7.58 -13.45 -14.10
N GLY A 307 -8.25 -13.42 -15.25
CA GLY A 307 -8.47 -14.58 -16.13
C GLY A 307 -9.53 -15.57 -15.62
N PHE A 308 -10.36 -15.18 -14.66
CA PHE A 308 -11.57 -15.92 -14.30
C PHE A 308 -12.69 -15.48 -15.25
N THR A 309 -12.83 -16.19 -16.37
CA THR A 309 -13.98 -16.05 -17.26
C THR A 309 -15.02 -17.10 -16.91
N ASP A 310 -16.31 -16.72 -16.83
CA ASP A 310 -17.43 -17.66 -16.57
C ASP A 310 -17.59 -18.73 -17.66
N THR A 311 -16.88 -18.59 -18.79
CA THR A 311 -16.96 -19.45 -19.96
C THR A 311 -15.57 -19.88 -20.43
N ASP A 312 -15.34 -21.19 -20.49
CA ASP A 312 -14.29 -21.79 -21.31
C ASP A 312 -14.60 -21.63 -22.81
N ALA A 313 -13.63 -21.95 -23.69
CA ALA A 313 -13.81 -22.02 -25.15
C ALA A 313 -14.98 -22.93 -25.62
N GLU A 314 -15.56 -23.73 -24.70
CA GLU A 314 -16.72 -24.59 -24.91
C GLU A 314 -18.02 -24.14 -24.19
N ASN A 315 -18.10 -22.91 -23.64
CA ASN A 315 -19.31 -22.39 -22.99
C ASN A 315 -19.84 -23.25 -21.80
N LYS A 316 -18.95 -23.88 -21.04
CA LYS A 316 -19.29 -24.58 -19.78
C LYS A 316 -18.97 -23.68 -18.58
N PRO A 317 -19.82 -23.68 -17.53
CA PRO A 317 -19.52 -22.96 -16.29
C PRO A 317 -18.39 -23.69 -15.55
N VAL A 318 -17.22 -23.06 -15.49
CA VAL A 318 -16.05 -23.60 -14.79
C VAL A 318 -16.20 -23.30 -13.30
N SER A 319 -15.95 -24.29 -12.45
CA SER A 319 -15.98 -24.11 -11.00
C SER A 319 -14.83 -23.21 -10.57
N LEU A 320 -15.13 -22.13 -9.81
CA LEU A 320 -14.15 -21.19 -9.24
C LEU A 320 -12.92 -21.91 -8.65
N GLN A 321 -13.14 -23.05 -7.99
CA GLN A 321 -12.09 -23.82 -7.34
C GLN A 321 -11.09 -24.48 -8.30
N GLU A 322 -11.55 -24.90 -9.48
CA GLU A 322 -10.69 -25.50 -10.52
C GLU A 322 -9.79 -24.44 -11.14
N THR A 323 -10.32 -23.24 -11.39
CA THR A 323 -9.54 -22.09 -11.88
C THR A 323 -8.46 -21.66 -10.87
N TYR A 324 -8.75 -21.72 -9.55
CA TYR A 324 -7.73 -21.49 -8.52
C TYR A 324 -6.60 -22.52 -8.53
N GLU A 325 -6.93 -23.79 -8.76
CA GLU A 325 -5.93 -24.85 -8.83
C GLU A 325 -5.03 -24.68 -10.06
N THR A 326 -5.61 -24.32 -11.22
CA THR A 326 -4.87 -24.01 -12.45
C THR A 326 -3.97 -22.79 -12.27
N LYS A 327 -4.50 -21.67 -11.75
CA LYS A 327 -3.72 -20.45 -11.45
C LYS A 327 -2.59 -20.70 -10.46
N ARG A 328 -2.83 -21.53 -9.45
CA ARG A 328 -1.81 -21.92 -8.47
C ARG A 328 -0.71 -22.76 -9.12
N GLN A 329 -1.08 -23.67 -10.02
CA GLN A 329 -0.11 -24.45 -10.78
C GLN A 329 0.70 -23.55 -11.72
N GLU A 330 0.06 -22.60 -12.40
CA GLU A 330 0.76 -21.60 -13.22
C GLU A 330 1.73 -20.76 -12.40
N PHE A 331 1.31 -20.26 -11.23
CA PHE A 331 2.18 -19.47 -10.36
C PHE A 331 3.37 -20.29 -9.83
N LEU A 332 3.13 -21.54 -9.42
CA LEU A 332 4.21 -22.46 -9.01
C LEU A 332 5.16 -22.74 -10.17
N PHE A 333 4.64 -22.94 -11.38
CA PHE A 333 5.43 -23.16 -12.57
C PHE A 333 6.27 -21.92 -12.92
N GLU A 334 5.71 -20.72 -12.81
CA GLU A 334 6.42 -19.47 -13.08
C GLU A 334 7.50 -19.19 -12.02
N LEU A 335 7.23 -19.51 -10.75
CA LEU A 335 8.21 -19.43 -9.66
C LEU A 335 9.36 -20.40 -9.90
N GLN A 336 9.06 -21.64 -10.29
CA GLN A 336 10.04 -22.67 -10.60
C GLN A 336 10.88 -22.28 -11.83
N LYS A 337 10.26 -21.70 -12.86
CA LYS A 337 10.97 -21.17 -14.03
C LYS A 337 11.91 -20.03 -13.65
N ARG A 338 11.49 -19.08 -12.81
CA ARG A 338 12.35 -18.01 -12.29
C ARG A 338 13.51 -18.55 -11.46
N GLU A 339 13.26 -19.58 -10.64
CA GLU A 339 14.29 -20.25 -9.86
C GLU A 339 15.30 -20.95 -10.78
N GLU A 340 14.82 -21.66 -11.81
CA GLU A 340 15.65 -22.31 -12.83
C GLU A 340 16.50 -21.29 -13.60
N GLU A 341 15.92 -20.15 -14.00
CA GLU A 341 16.63 -19.03 -14.65
C GLU A 341 17.72 -18.44 -13.74
N MET A 342 17.42 -18.21 -12.46
CA MET A 342 18.42 -17.76 -11.49
C MET A 342 19.54 -18.80 -11.29
N ARG A 343 19.18 -20.09 -11.25
CA ARG A 343 20.14 -21.19 -11.12
C ARG A 343 21.02 -21.31 -12.36
N GLN A 344 20.46 -21.16 -13.56
CA GLN A 344 21.21 -21.15 -14.81
C GLN A 344 22.17 -19.95 -14.88
N MET A 345 21.72 -18.76 -14.50
CA MET A 345 22.60 -17.58 -14.40
C MET A 345 23.73 -17.79 -13.39
N PHE A 346 23.46 -18.43 -12.26
CA PHE A 346 24.49 -18.77 -11.27
C PHE A 346 25.51 -19.75 -11.85
N VAL A 347 25.07 -20.85 -12.47
CA VAL A 347 25.95 -21.85 -13.10
C VAL A 347 26.79 -21.21 -14.21
N GLN A 348 26.21 -20.33 -15.01
CA GLN A 348 26.93 -19.62 -16.06
C GLN A 348 28.02 -18.70 -15.48
N ARG A 349 27.71 -17.92 -14.44
CA ARG A 349 28.71 -17.09 -13.74
C ARG A 349 29.82 -17.92 -13.10
N VAL A 350 29.49 -19.07 -12.51
CA VAL A 350 30.48 -19.98 -11.94
C VAL A 350 31.39 -20.51 -13.04
N LYS A 351 30.83 -20.93 -14.17
CA LYS A 351 31.60 -21.43 -15.32
C LYS A 351 32.52 -20.34 -15.92
N GLU A 352 32.03 -19.12 -16.07
CA GLU A 352 32.84 -17.97 -16.52
C GLU A 352 34.00 -17.71 -15.55
N LYS A 353 33.73 -17.70 -14.24
CA LYS A 353 34.77 -17.53 -13.22
C LYS A 353 35.78 -18.66 -13.18
N GLU A 354 35.34 -19.90 -13.39
CA GLU A 354 36.21 -21.06 -13.49
C GLU A 354 37.11 -20.97 -14.74
N THR A 355 36.58 -20.51 -15.88
CA THR A 355 37.39 -20.28 -17.09
C THR A 355 38.40 -19.15 -16.91
N GLU A 356 38.01 -18.03 -16.29
CA GLU A 356 38.93 -16.94 -15.95
C GLU A 356 40.07 -17.42 -15.05
N LEU A 357 39.73 -18.21 -14.02
CA LEU A 357 40.72 -18.76 -13.09
C LEU A 357 41.67 -19.73 -13.79
N LYS A 358 41.16 -20.58 -14.69
CA LYS A 358 41.96 -21.51 -15.48
C LYS A 358 42.90 -20.81 -16.46
N ASP A 359 42.48 -19.71 -17.07
CA ASP A 359 43.34 -18.93 -17.95
C ASP A 359 44.41 -18.15 -17.15
N ALA A 360 44.06 -17.65 -15.96
CA ALA A 360 45.02 -17.04 -15.04
C ALA A 360 46.07 -18.05 -14.54
N GLU A 361 45.65 -19.28 -14.20
CA GLU A 361 46.57 -20.38 -13.86
C GLU A 361 47.50 -20.70 -15.03
N ARG A 362 46.99 -20.78 -16.26
CA ARG A 362 47.82 -21.01 -17.46
C ARG A 362 48.85 -19.90 -17.67
N GLU A 363 48.45 -18.64 -17.49
CA GLU A 363 49.36 -17.50 -17.62
C GLU A 363 50.43 -17.52 -16.53
N LEU A 364 50.06 -17.86 -15.28
CA LEU A 364 50.99 -18.00 -14.17
C LEU A 364 51.98 -19.15 -14.40
N GLN A 365 51.49 -20.29 -14.90
CA GLN A 365 52.33 -21.43 -15.30
C GLN A 365 53.33 -21.03 -16.39
N GLY A 366 52.89 -20.28 -17.40
CA GLY A 366 53.75 -19.77 -18.47
C GLY A 366 54.83 -18.82 -17.95
N LYS A 367 54.48 -17.91 -17.04
CA LYS A 367 55.44 -17.02 -16.36
C LYS A 367 56.47 -17.81 -15.55
N PHE A 368 56.02 -18.84 -14.83
CA PHE A 368 56.89 -19.71 -14.05
C PHE A 368 57.88 -20.47 -14.94
N GLU A 369 57.43 -21.06 -16.05
CA GLU A 369 58.31 -21.74 -17.01
C GLU A 369 59.31 -20.79 -17.69
N HIS A 370 58.90 -19.56 -17.99
CA HIS A 370 59.78 -18.54 -18.54
C HIS A 370 60.87 -18.13 -17.55
N LEU A 371 60.49 -17.84 -16.30
CA LEU A 371 61.43 -17.54 -15.21
C LEU A 371 62.38 -18.70 -14.95
N LYS A 372 61.89 -19.95 -14.98
CA LYS A 372 62.71 -21.15 -14.82
C LYS A 372 63.75 -21.28 -15.93
N ARG A 373 63.39 -20.98 -17.18
CA ARG A 373 64.33 -20.97 -18.32
C ARG A 373 65.39 -19.89 -18.18
N LEU A 374 65.00 -18.65 -17.88
CA LEU A 374 65.94 -17.56 -17.63
C LEU A 374 66.92 -17.89 -16.51
N HIS A 375 66.41 -18.43 -15.39
CA HIS A 375 67.26 -18.84 -14.28
C HIS A 375 68.23 -19.96 -14.67
N GLN A 376 67.81 -20.90 -15.51
CA GLN A 376 68.66 -21.97 -16.00
C GLN A 376 69.75 -21.46 -16.97
N GLU A 377 69.43 -20.50 -17.83
CA GLU A 377 70.40 -19.82 -18.71
C GLU A 377 71.41 -18.98 -17.90
N GLU A 378 70.94 -18.23 -16.90
CA GLU A 378 71.83 -17.49 -15.99
C GLU A 378 72.75 -18.44 -15.21
N ARG A 379 72.23 -19.58 -14.76
CA ARG A 379 73.04 -20.59 -14.07
C ARG A 379 74.12 -21.15 -14.99
N MET A 380 73.80 -21.47 -16.25
CA MET A 380 74.81 -21.91 -17.22
C MET A 380 75.87 -20.84 -17.48
N LYS A 381 75.48 -19.56 -17.65
CA LYS A 381 76.43 -18.46 -17.83
C LYS A 381 77.33 -18.26 -16.61
N LEU A 382 76.79 -18.46 -15.40
CA LEU A 382 77.57 -18.40 -14.16
C LEU A 382 78.53 -19.59 -14.05
N ASP A 383 78.11 -20.80 -14.41
CA ASP A 383 78.95 -22.00 -14.44
C ASP A 383 80.08 -21.87 -15.50
N GLU A 384 79.80 -21.31 -16.67
CA GLU A 384 80.81 -20.98 -17.70
C GLU A 384 81.82 -19.94 -17.19
N LYS A 385 81.35 -18.86 -16.56
CA LYS A 385 82.25 -17.87 -15.95
C LYS A 385 83.08 -18.47 -14.82
N LYS A 386 82.49 -19.36 -14.02
CA LYS A 386 83.19 -20.07 -12.94
C LYS A 386 84.30 -20.96 -13.50
N THR A 387 84.01 -21.74 -14.54
CA THR A 387 85.03 -22.60 -15.18
C THR A 387 86.14 -21.79 -15.83
N MET A 388 85.83 -20.67 -16.51
CA MET A 388 86.87 -19.76 -17.02
C MET A 388 87.73 -19.16 -15.91
N LEU A 389 87.14 -18.74 -14.79
CA LEU A 389 87.90 -18.26 -13.64
C LEU A 389 88.75 -19.37 -13.00
N GLU A 390 88.24 -20.60 -12.90
CA GLU A 390 89.00 -21.76 -12.42
C GLU A 390 90.19 -22.08 -13.35
N ASP A 391 90.00 -21.98 -14.67
CA ASP A 391 91.05 -22.15 -15.67
C ASP A 391 92.09 -21.02 -15.62
N GLU A 392 91.66 -19.76 -15.43
CA GLU A 392 92.55 -18.62 -15.22
C GLU A 392 93.35 -18.76 -13.91
N ILE A 393 92.71 -19.20 -12.81
CA ILE A 393 93.35 -19.49 -11.53
C ILE A 393 94.35 -20.64 -11.68
N SER A 394 93.98 -21.71 -12.39
CA SER A 394 94.86 -22.85 -12.69
C SER A 394 96.05 -22.41 -13.55
N GLY A 395 95.82 -21.59 -14.58
CA GLY A 395 96.86 -21.01 -15.43
C GLY A 395 97.76 -20.04 -14.67
N PHE A 396 97.22 -19.24 -13.75
CA PHE A 396 97.98 -18.37 -12.86
C PHE A 396 98.82 -19.19 -11.86
N SER A 397 98.27 -20.26 -11.29
CA SER A 397 98.98 -21.17 -10.41
C SER A 397 100.13 -21.89 -11.13
N LYS A 398 99.90 -22.39 -12.35
CA LYS A 398 100.95 -22.97 -13.20
C LYS A 398 102.05 -21.96 -13.54
N ARG A 399 101.68 -20.71 -13.87
CA ARG A 399 102.65 -19.62 -14.11
C ARG A 399 103.41 -19.24 -12.83
N LYS A 400 102.74 -19.21 -11.68
CA LYS A 400 103.37 -18.99 -10.37
C LYS A 400 104.40 -20.09 -10.07
N ILE A 401 104.02 -21.36 -10.23
CA ILE A 401 104.92 -22.52 -10.04
C ILE A 401 106.10 -22.47 -11.03
N ALA A 402 105.87 -22.13 -12.31
CA ALA A 402 106.94 -22.00 -13.30
C ALA A 402 107.88 -20.83 -13.01
N THR A 403 107.37 -19.72 -12.49
CA THR A 403 108.17 -18.56 -12.08
C THR A 403 108.97 -18.88 -10.82
N GLU A 404 108.37 -19.55 -9.83
CA GLU A 404 109.08 -20.07 -8.65
C GLU A 404 110.17 -21.09 -9.04
N LEU A 405 109.94 -21.95 -10.05
CA LEU A 405 110.92 -22.90 -10.56
C LEU A 405 112.06 -22.22 -11.33
N LEU A 406 111.77 -21.19 -12.13
CA LEU A 406 112.78 -20.38 -12.83
C LEU A 406 113.59 -19.51 -11.86
N GLN A 407 112.96 -19.01 -10.80
CA GLN A 407 113.64 -18.29 -9.72
C GLN A 407 114.52 -19.23 -8.89
N ALA A 408 114.13 -20.50 -8.75
CA ALA A 408 114.96 -21.55 -8.15
C ALA A 408 116.11 -22.02 -9.07
N GLN A 409 115.97 -21.96 -10.40
CA GLN A 409 117.03 -22.28 -11.36
C GLN A 409 117.99 -21.11 -11.67
N ALA A 410 117.58 -19.86 -11.44
CA ALA A 410 118.47 -18.69 -11.52
C ALA A 410 119.35 -18.50 -10.27
N PHE A 411 119.13 -19.28 -9.20
CA PHE A 411 119.87 -19.18 -7.93
C PHE A 411 120.85 -20.34 -7.67
N THR A 412 121.06 -21.24 -8.62
CA THR A 412 122.02 -22.37 -8.51
C THR A 412 123.21 -22.22 -9.47
N GLY A 413 123.78 -21.01 -9.51
CA GLY A 413 124.91 -20.68 -10.39
C GLY A 413 125.81 -19.54 -9.91
N SER A 414 126.08 -19.37 -8.61
CA SER A 414 127.32 -18.76 -8.12
C SER A 414 127.57 -18.94 -6.63
N MET A 415 128.75 -19.51 -6.36
CA MET A 415 129.57 -19.64 -5.15
C MET A 415 129.14 -19.02 -3.81
N ASN A 416 129.20 -19.89 -2.78
CA ASN A 416 130.00 -19.74 -1.56
C ASN A 416 130.47 -18.32 -1.18
N ILE A 417 130.12 -17.82 0.02
CA ILE A 417 131.06 -17.45 1.11
C ILE A 417 130.35 -16.80 2.33
N LYS A 418 130.65 -17.37 3.51
CA LYS A 418 130.76 -16.79 4.88
C LYS A 418 129.53 -16.37 5.72
N LYS A 419 129.41 -17.15 6.81
CA LYS A 419 129.50 -16.81 8.24
C LYS A 419 128.35 -16.06 8.93
N ASP A 420 127.91 -16.71 10.02
CA ASP A 420 127.55 -16.19 11.35
C ASP A 420 126.56 -15.01 11.37
N LYS A 421 125.44 -15.04 12.08
CA LYS A 421 125.32 -15.26 13.51
C LYS A 421 123.88 -14.94 13.94
N ASP A 422 123.43 -15.66 14.95
CA ASP A 422 122.56 -15.19 16.03
C ASP A 422 121.09 -14.76 15.80
N ARG A 423 120.24 -15.60 16.39
CA ARG A 423 119.28 -15.28 17.47
C ARG A 423 117.92 -14.63 17.15
N LYS A 424 116.93 -15.44 17.53
CA LYS A 424 115.85 -15.22 18.53
C LYS A 424 114.53 -14.61 18.08
N ASN A 425 113.52 -15.26 18.67
CA ASN A 425 112.22 -14.77 19.11
C ASN A 425 111.16 -14.54 18.03
N SER A 426 110.10 -15.35 17.95
CA SER A 426 109.02 -15.63 18.92
C SER A 426 107.82 -14.71 18.70
N GLY A 427 106.66 -15.33 18.55
CA GLY A 427 105.43 -14.85 19.17
C GLY A 427 104.38 -14.31 18.22
N PHE A 428 103.19 -14.93 18.31
CA PHE A 428 101.86 -14.32 18.44
C PHE A 428 101.46 -13.23 17.41
N MET A 429 100.28 -13.29 16.81
CA MET A 429 98.96 -13.62 17.37
C MET A 429 98.08 -14.39 16.39
#